data_AF-A0A173V8U6-F1
#
_entry.id   AF-A0A173V8U6-F1
#
_cell.length_a   1.000
_cell.length_b   1.000
_cell.length_c   1.000
_cell.angle_alpha   90.00
_cell.angle_beta   90.00
_cell.angle_gamma   90.00
#
_symmetry.space_group_name_H-M   'P 1'
#
loop_
_entity.id
_entity.type
_entity.pdbx_description
1 polymer ?
#
loop_
_entity_poly.entity_id
_entity_poly.type
_entity_poly.pdbx_seq_one_letter_code
_entity_poly.pdbx_strand_id
1 'polypeptide(L)'
;MNNKMVAHLWANEQQESASGSNFFFKGASIYSYGRHFEAGRIVRNEHGEKAYLINKCSYSSSTSKHQCYVWHAIPTGSMVFSVGYNMSNSGSMSFVVNQLEAIKNSAERYKKARTEIFYHAIWQPFTSLMAYIGFFDLGTPKQLLKKNVNEWLGTKHELAWKSDKVKREHVRELKRIFQIMLSHQSLDILGTVNVIVDEICGEGTWISYIERCQKFRAAQEDREAKRIEKARVENETRKKTLKERIQMWKAGEIRELNNPVIYDIYEPNVWLRIKNGKIETSKGIKLSQTEAERLWKRIKSFHGGAQFQHDLARDSSGNDWAFNNYQNDILTAGCHRIAYSEMESIAKQLGW
;
A
#
# COMPACT_ATOMS: atom_id res chain seq x y z
N MET A 1 4.72 5.54 -33.46
CA MET A 1 5.64 5.52 -32.30
C MET A 1 5.00 4.77 -31.12
N ASN A 2 5.78 4.37 -30.11
CA ASN A 2 5.22 3.90 -28.83
C ASN A 2 4.52 5.07 -28.11
N ASN A 3 3.33 4.85 -27.55
CA ASN A 3 2.56 5.87 -26.82
C ASN A 3 3.34 6.49 -25.63
N LYS A 4 4.23 5.74 -24.98
CA LYS A 4 5.12 6.30 -23.95
C LYS A 4 6.06 7.37 -24.52
N MET A 5 6.67 7.08 -25.67
CA MET A 5 7.56 8.02 -26.37
C MET A 5 6.80 9.27 -26.80
N VAL A 6 5.57 9.11 -27.30
CA VAL A 6 4.69 10.24 -27.66
C VAL A 6 4.46 11.17 -26.46
N ALA A 7 4.19 10.62 -25.28
CA ALA A 7 4.02 11.41 -24.05
C ALA A 7 5.32 12.15 -23.66
N HIS A 8 6.48 11.49 -23.74
CA HIS A 8 7.77 12.11 -23.44
C HIS A 8 8.12 13.24 -24.41
N LEU A 9 7.91 13.04 -25.72
CA LEU A 9 8.13 14.07 -26.74
C LEU A 9 7.26 15.30 -26.49
N TRP A 10 6.00 15.10 -26.11
CA TRP A 10 5.09 16.18 -25.73
C TRP A 10 5.56 16.91 -24.47
N ALA A 11 5.77 16.18 -23.36
CA ALA A 11 6.07 16.79 -22.06
C ALA A 11 7.39 17.59 -22.08
N ASN A 12 8.35 17.15 -22.88
CA ASN A 12 9.65 17.80 -23.04
C ASN A 12 9.71 18.74 -24.26
N GLU A 13 8.58 19.01 -24.92
CA GLU A 13 8.46 19.93 -26.06
C GLU A 13 9.49 19.68 -27.18
N GLN A 14 9.82 18.41 -27.43
CA GLN A 14 10.89 18.03 -28.37
C GLN A 14 10.44 18.06 -29.83
N GLN A 15 9.14 18.05 -30.09
CA GLN A 15 8.53 18.10 -31.43
C GLN A 15 7.22 18.90 -31.38
N GLU A 16 6.77 19.43 -32.51
CA GLU A 16 5.48 20.13 -32.60
C GLU A 16 4.28 19.17 -32.65
N SER A 17 4.48 17.94 -33.12
CA SER A 17 3.46 16.90 -33.12
C SER A 17 4.10 15.51 -33.21
N ALA A 18 3.45 14.52 -32.61
CA ALA A 18 3.79 13.11 -32.80
C ALA A 18 2.54 12.24 -32.62
N SER A 19 2.54 11.07 -33.25
CA SER A 19 1.45 10.10 -33.14
C SER A 19 1.95 8.69 -32.83
N GLY A 20 1.22 8.02 -31.95
CA GLY A 20 1.29 6.60 -31.70
C GLY A 20 0.12 5.89 -32.36
N SER A 21 -0.51 4.98 -31.61
CA SER A 21 -1.81 4.42 -31.98
C SER A 21 -2.90 5.47 -31.73
N ASN A 22 -3.91 5.17 -30.91
CA ASN A 22 -4.95 6.10 -30.49
C ASN A 22 -4.47 7.17 -29.48
N PHE A 23 -3.24 7.68 -29.65
CA PHE A 23 -2.62 8.63 -28.73
C PHE A 23 -1.63 9.51 -29.46
N PHE A 24 -1.85 10.82 -29.42
CA PHE A 24 -1.10 11.79 -30.22
C PHE A 24 -1.13 13.16 -29.57
N PHE A 25 -0.20 14.04 -29.94
CA PHE A 25 -0.24 15.45 -29.55
C PHE A 25 -0.05 16.36 -30.75
N LYS A 26 -0.56 17.59 -30.64
CA LYS A 26 -0.32 18.67 -31.60
C LYS A 26 -0.20 19.98 -30.83
N GLY A 27 0.93 20.65 -30.98
CA GLY A 27 1.29 21.83 -30.19
C GLY A 27 1.26 21.50 -28.69
N ALA A 28 0.60 22.36 -27.92
CA ALA A 28 0.52 22.26 -26.46
C ALA A 28 -0.31 21.07 -25.94
N SER A 29 -1.15 20.45 -26.77
CA SER A 29 -2.21 19.53 -26.33
C SER A 29 -1.93 18.09 -26.73
N ILE A 30 -2.13 17.15 -25.78
CA ILE A 30 -2.04 15.70 -25.99
C ILE A 30 -3.40 15.03 -25.79
N TYR A 31 -3.74 14.10 -26.67
CA TYR A 31 -5.08 13.54 -26.84
C TYR A 31 -5.09 12.01 -26.81
N SER A 32 -6.20 11.45 -26.32
CA SER A 32 -6.48 10.01 -26.30
C SER A 32 -7.67 9.72 -27.21
N TYR A 33 -7.55 8.80 -28.16
CA TYR A 33 -8.55 8.36 -29.16
C TYR A 33 -9.12 9.44 -30.08
N GLY A 34 -9.00 10.72 -29.75
CA GLY A 34 -9.44 11.82 -30.58
C GLY A 34 -9.43 13.14 -29.82
N ARG A 35 -9.72 14.22 -30.56
CA ARG A 35 -9.72 15.59 -30.00
C ARG A 35 -10.78 15.84 -28.92
N HIS A 36 -11.77 14.96 -28.81
CA HIS A 36 -12.80 15.02 -27.78
C HIS A 36 -12.26 14.70 -26.38
N PHE A 37 -11.12 14.00 -26.28
CA PHE A 37 -10.47 13.70 -25.01
C PHE A 37 -9.05 14.25 -24.99
N GLU A 38 -8.93 15.50 -24.55
CA GLU A 38 -7.64 16.11 -24.23
C GLU A 38 -7.15 15.54 -22.89
N ALA A 39 -6.05 14.78 -22.94
CA ALA A 39 -5.45 14.12 -21.79
C ALA A 39 -4.53 15.07 -21.00
N GLY A 40 -3.87 16.00 -21.70
CA GLY A 40 -2.96 16.96 -21.10
C GLY A 40 -2.79 18.21 -21.96
N ARG A 41 -2.43 19.33 -21.33
CA ARG A 41 -2.07 20.58 -22.00
C ARG A 41 -0.90 21.25 -21.30
N ILE A 42 0.06 21.77 -22.07
CA ILE A 42 1.11 22.67 -21.59
C ILE A 42 0.60 24.10 -21.68
N VAL A 43 0.71 24.85 -20.59
CA VAL A 43 0.32 26.27 -20.53
C VAL A 43 1.50 27.11 -20.03
N ARG A 44 1.51 28.36 -20.46
CA ARG A 44 2.47 29.37 -20.00
C ARG A 44 1.72 30.60 -19.52
N ASN A 45 2.13 31.16 -18.39
CA ASN A 45 1.57 32.42 -17.92
C ASN A 45 2.26 33.62 -18.60
N GLU A 46 1.87 34.84 -18.23
CA GLU A 46 2.43 36.08 -18.79
C GLU A 46 3.93 36.23 -18.52
N HIS A 47 4.44 35.62 -17.44
CA HIS A 47 5.86 35.59 -17.10
C HIS A 47 6.63 34.48 -17.82
N GLY A 48 5.97 33.68 -18.67
CA GLY A 48 6.57 32.56 -19.39
C GLY A 48 6.78 31.29 -18.57
N GLU A 49 6.33 31.27 -17.31
CA GLU A 49 6.41 30.09 -16.44
C GLU A 49 5.53 28.97 -16.98
N LYS A 50 6.01 27.74 -16.86
CA LYS A 50 5.37 26.56 -17.46
C LYS A 50 4.57 25.76 -16.43
N ALA A 51 3.36 25.37 -16.78
CA ALA A 51 2.57 24.38 -16.04
C ALA A 51 1.91 23.35 -16.96
N TYR A 52 1.54 22.21 -16.38
CA TYR A 52 0.83 21.14 -17.06
C TYR A 52 -0.58 21.02 -16.50
N LEU A 53 -1.56 21.10 -17.38
CA LEU A 53 -2.95 20.76 -17.06
C LEU A 53 -3.16 19.30 -17.43
N ILE A 54 -3.66 18.49 -16.49
CA ILE A 54 -3.99 17.09 -16.74
C ILE A 54 -5.47 16.84 -16.57
N ASN A 55 -6.02 16.04 -17.48
CA ASN A 55 -7.38 15.56 -17.36
C ASN A 55 -7.39 14.31 -16.48
N LYS A 56 -8.04 14.40 -15.30
CA LYS A 56 -8.18 13.30 -14.34
C LYS A 56 -9.54 12.59 -14.42
N CYS A 57 -10.40 12.96 -15.37
CA CYS A 57 -11.69 12.30 -15.53
C CYS A 57 -11.49 10.85 -15.94
N SER A 58 -12.15 9.93 -15.22
CA SER A 58 -12.16 8.51 -15.58
C SER A 58 -12.99 8.31 -16.84
N TYR A 59 -12.53 7.43 -17.74
CA TYR A 59 -13.22 7.13 -18.99
C TYR A 59 -13.20 5.63 -19.31
N SER A 60 -12.05 5.11 -19.71
CA SER A 60 -11.84 3.69 -20.03
C SER A 60 -10.48 3.20 -19.53
N SER A 61 -10.28 1.90 -19.41
CA SER A 61 -8.99 1.31 -19.00
C SER A 61 -7.83 1.71 -19.90
N SER A 62 -8.06 1.88 -21.21
CA SER A 62 -7.06 2.35 -22.17
C SER A 62 -6.75 3.84 -22.00
N THR A 63 -7.77 4.68 -21.79
CA THR A 63 -7.57 6.12 -21.50
C THR A 63 -6.84 6.33 -20.18
N SER A 64 -7.13 5.53 -19.15
CA SER A 64 -6.39 5.56 -17.89
C SER A 64 -4.91 5.21 -18.08
N LYS A 65 -4.58 4.28 -18.98
CA LYS A 65 -3.18 3.99 -19.36
C LYS A 65 -2.53 5.19 -20.08
N HIS A 66 -3.24 5.86 -20.98
CA HIS A 66 -2.73 7.06 -21.64
C HIS A 66 -2.49 8.22 -20.65
N GLN A 67 -3.43 8.48 -19.75
CA GLN A 67 -3.27 9.46 -18.66
C GLN A 67 -2.05 9.12 -17.78
N CYS A 68 -1.84 7.83 -17.48
CA CYS A 68 -0.65 7.36 -16.77
C CYS A 68 0.64 7.67 -17.56
N TYR A 69 0.68 7.46 -18.87
CA TYR A 69 1.84 7.83 -19.69
C TYR A 69 2.10 9.34 -19.70
N VAL A 70 1.05 10.15 -19.81
CA VAL A 70 1.15 11.61 -19.69
C VAL A 70 1.77 11.99 -18.34
N TRP A 71 1.24 11.46 -17.24
CA TRP A 71 1.73 11.76 -15.90
C TRP A 71 3.20 11.44 -15.70
N HIS A 72 3.65 10.25 -16.13
CA HIS A 72 5.03 9.82 -15.99
C HIS A 72 6.00 10.52 -16.95
N ALA A 73 5.50 11.15 -18.01
CA ALA A 73 6.32 11.92 -18.93
C ALA A 73 6.65 13.33 -18.41
N ILE A 74 5.85 13.86 -17.49
CA ILE A 74 6.05 15.19 -16.90
C ILE A 74 7.30 15.16 -16.00
N PRO A 75 8.27 16.07 -16.18
CA PRO A 75 9.46 16.14 -15.35
C PRO A 75 9.13 16.34 -13.86
N THR A 76 9.84 15.63 -12.99
CA THR A 76 9.71 15.78 -11.53
C THR A 76 9.93 17.23 -11.10
N GLY A 77 9.10 17.73 -10.18
CA GLY A 77 9.14 19.12 -9.72
C GLY A 77 8.40 20.12 -10.61
N SER A 78 7.85 19.69 -11.76
CA SER A 78 7.01 20.53 -12.59
C SER A 78 5.72 20.96 -11.88
N MET A 79 5.21 22.14 -12.23
CA MET A 79 3.89 22.60 -11.78
C MET A 79 2.78 21.87 -12.54
N VAL A 80 1.90 21.18 -11.83
CA VAL A 80 0.84 20.35 -12.44
C VAL A 80 -0.50 20.61 -11.78
N PHE A 81 -1.54 20.80 -12.59
CA PHE A 81 -2.91 21.02 -12.15
C PHE A 81 -3.86 19.95 -12.71
N SER A 82 -4.64 19.32 -11.83
CA SER A 82 -5.67 18.36 -12.21
C SER A 82 -7.00 19.05 -12.51
N VAL A 83 -7.24 19.40 -13.77
CA VAL A 83 -8.36 20.28 -14.17
C VAL A 83 -9.57 19.55 -14.78
N GLY A 84 -9.45 18.24 -15.01
CA GLY A 84 -10.50 17.47 -15.70
C GLY A 84 -10.70 17.96 -17.14
N TYR A 85 -11.95 18.14 -17.58
CA TYR A 85 -12.26 18.61 -18.93
C TYR A 85 -12.02 20.12 -19.16
N ASN A 86 -11.74 20.91 -18.12
CA ASN A 86 -11.56 22.35 -18.27
C ASN A 86 -10.09 22.74 -18.53
N MET A 87 -9.61 22.42 -19.74
CA MET A 87 -8.26 22.75 -20.21
C MET A 87 -8.16 24.22 -20.68
N SER A 88 -8.33 25.16 -19.75
CA SER A 88 -8.26 26.60 -20.04
C SER A 88 -6.81 27.12 -20.11
N ASN A 89 -6.49 27.93 -21.13
CA ASN A 89 -5.18 28.60 -21.23
C ASN A 89 -5.05 29.82 -20.31
N SER A 90 -6.16 30.37 -19.83
CA SER A 90 -6.21 31.58 -19.00
C SER A 90 -6.74 31.30 -17.60
N GLY A 91 -6.77 30.04 -17.21
CA GLY A 91 -7.38 29.61 -15.95
C GLY A 91 -8.91 29.60 -15.99
N SER A 92 -9.51 29.04 -14.94
CA SER A 92 -10.97 28.98 -14.79
C SER A 92 -11.38 28.94 -13.32
N MET A 93 -12.42 29.71 -12.97
CA MET A 93 -13.07 29.63 -11.65
C MET A 93 -13.61 28.24 -11.32
N SER A 94 -13.92 27.42 -12.33
CA SER A 94 -14.34 26.04 -12.08
C SER A 94 -13.29 25.22 -11.35
N PHE A 95 -12.00 25.47 -11.59
CA PHE A 95 -10.92 24.79 -10.85
C PHE A 95 -10.99 25.18 -9.38
N VAL A 96 -11.18 26.47 -9.11
CA VAL A 96 -11.31 27.00 -7.75
C VAL A 96 -12.47 26.34 -7.01
N VAL A 97 -13.64 26.29 -7.65
CA VAL A 97 -14.83 25.63 -7.12
C VAL A 97 -14.56 24.15 -6.84
N ASN A 98 -14.02 23.41 -7.81
CA ASN A 98 -13.76 21.98 -7.66
C ASN A 98 -12.79 21.67 -6.50
N GLN A 99 -11.75 22.48 -6.29
CA GLN A 99 -10.83 22.27 -5.16
C GLN A 99 -11.51 22.54 -3.82
N LEU A 100 -12.33 23.59 -3.72
CA LEU A 100 -13.08 23.89 -2.49
C LEU A 100 -14.15 22.81 -2.20
N GLU A 101 -14.78 22.25 -3.22
CA GLU A 101 -15.67 21.10 -3.08
C GLU A 101 -14.92 19.85 -2.62
N ALA A 102 -13.70 19.61 -3.13
CA ALA A 102 -12.85 18.53 -2.65
C ALA A 102 -12.49 18.68 -1.17
N ILE A 103 -12.22 19.91 -0.71
CA ILE A 103 -11.99 20.22 0.71
C ILE A 103 -13.25 19.96 1.52
N LYS A 104 -14.41 20.47 1.08
CA LYS A 104 -15.70 20.23 1.74
C LYS A 104 -15.97 18.74 1.91
N ASN A 105 -15.91 17.99 0.81
CA ASN A 105 -16.15 16.55 0.81
C ASN A 105 -15.16 15.81 1.72
N SER A 106 -13.89 16.24 1.75
CA SER A 106 -12.87 15.66 2.63
C SER A 106 -13.14 15.97 4.10
N ALA A 107 -13.57 17.20 4.43
CA ALA A 107 -13.95 17.59 5.78
C ALA A 107 -15.18 16.80 6.26
N GLU A 108 -16.20 16.64 5.41
CA GLU A 108 -17.42 15.90 5.75
C GLU A 108 -17.17 14.41 6.02
N ARG A 109 -16.10 13.81 5.44
CA ARG A 109 -15.72 12.43 5.76
C ARG A 109 -15.40 12.25 7.25
N TYR A 110 -14.88 13.28 7.92
CA TYR A 110 -14.58 13.21 9.35
C TYR A 110 -15.83 12.95 10.18
N LYS A 111 -17.03 13.38 9.76
CA LYS A 111 -18.30 13.14 10.46
C LYS A 111 -18.63 11.65 10.66
N LYS A 112 -18.11 10.77 9.80
CA LYS A 112 -18.46 9.33 9.78
C LYS A 112 -17.28 8.37 9.80
N ALA A 113 -16.07 8.84 9.49
CA ALA A 113 -14.90 7.98 9.41
C ALA A 113 -14.59 7.30 10.75
N ARG A 114 -14.14 6.05 10.63
CA ARG A 114 -13.69 5.19 11.73
C ARG A 114 -12.19 4.86 11.64
N THR A 115 -11.57 5.21 10.52
CA THR A 115 -10.16 5.05 10.25
C THR A 115 -9.55 6.42 9.99
N GLU A 116 -8.23 6.50 10.17
CA GLU A 116 -7.50 7.74 9.99
C GLU A 116 -7.67 8.28 8.56
N ILE A 117 -8.02 9.57 8.45
CA ILE A 117 -8.02 10.32 7.21
C ILE A 117 -6.72 11.11 7.16
N PHE A 118 -6.00 11.01 6.05
CA PHE A 118 -4.79 11.78 5.86
C PHE A 118 -5.06 13.29 5.73
N TYR A 119 -4.30 14.11 6.44
CA TYR A 119 -4.42 15.58 6.45
C TYR A 119 -4.28 16.19 5.04
N HIS A 120 -3.48 15.57 4.18
CA HIS A 120 -3.25 16.03 2.81
C HIS A 120 -4.55 16.12 1.98
N ALA A 121 -5.61 15.40 2.37
CA ALA A 121 -6.91 15.46 1.71
C ALA A 121 -7.58 16.85 1.81
N ILE A 122 -7.21 17.66 2.80
CA ILE A 122 -7.66 19.05 2.96
C ILE A 122 -6.63 20.01 2.34
N TRP A 123 -5.36 19.84 2.70
CA TRP A 123 -4.33 20.81 2.37
C TRP A 123 -3.88 20.76 0.91
N GLN A 124 -3.72 19.58 0.29
CA GLN A 124 -3.29 19.51 -1.12
C GLN A 124 -4.24 20.22 -2.09
N PRO A 125 -5.58 20.06 -2.01
CA PRO A 125 -6.50 20.86 -2.80
C PRO A 125 -6.32 22.37 -2.61
N PHE A 126 -6.07 22.81 -1.37
CA PHE A 126 -5.89 24.24 -1.06
C PHE A 126 -4.56 24.78 -1.59
N THR A 127 -3.45 24.05 -1.42
CA THR A 127 -2.14 24.41 -1.99
C THR A 127 -2.23 24.47 -3.52
N SER A 128 -2.87 23.49 -4.15
CA SER A 128 -3.07 23.45 -5.61
C SER A 128 -3.96 24.61 -6.09
N LEU A 129 -5.02 24.92 -5.33
CA LEU A 129 -5.89 26.07 -5.56
C LEU A 129 -5.11 27.39 -5.56
N MET A 130 -4.31 27.64 -4.52
CA MET A 130 -3.56 28.88 -4.36
C MET A 130 -2.48 29.03 -5.44
N ALA A 131 -1.78 27.94 -5.76
CA ALA A 131 -0.82 27.92 -6.87
C ALA A 131 -1.49 28.21 -8.22
N TYR A 132 -2.69 27.68 -8.45
CA TYR A 132 -3.45 27.92 -9.69
C TYR A 132 -3.93 29.37 -9.82
N ILE A 133 -4.43 29.95 -8.71
CA ILE A 133 -4.84 31.37 -8.66
C ILE A 133 -3.66 32.28 -9.01
N GLY A 134 -2.49 32.03 -8.42
CA GLY A 134 -1.27 32.79 -8.72
C GLY A 134 -0.76 32.59 -10.13
N PHE A 135 -0.73 31.34 -10.62
CA PHE A 135 -0.20 31.02 -11.96
C PHE A 135 -0.99 31.71 -13.08
N PHE A 136 -2.32 31.75 -12.99
CA PHE A 136 -3.19 32.34 -14.01
C PHE A 136 -3.60 33.79 -13.71
N ASP A 137 -3.04 34.41 -12.66
CA ASP A 137 -3.44 35.72 -12.16
C ASP A 137 -4.96 35.92 -12.11
N LEU A 138 -5.67 35.01 -11.43
CA LEU A 138 -7.13 35.10 -11.30
C LEU A 138 -7.58 36.25 -10.36
N GLY A 139 -6.63 37.03 -9.85
CA GLY A 139 -6.82 38.05 -8.83
C GLY A 139 -6.57 37.55 -7.41
N THR A 140 -6.54 38.49 -6.48
CA THR A 140 -6.35 38.23 -5.05
C THR A 140 -7.52 37.44 -4.45
N PRO A 141 -7.30 36.67 -3.36
CA PRO A 141 -8.38 35.98 -2.67
C PRO A 141 -9.53 36.92 -2.26
N LYS A 142 -9.22 38.16 -1.86
CA LYS A 142 -10.22 39.19 -1.54
C LYS A 142 -11.08 39.58 -2.75
N GLN A 143 -10.50 39.68 -3.94
CA GLN A 143 -11.25 39.96 -5.18
C GLN A 143 -12.13 38.78 -5.57
N LEU A 144 -11.61 37.55 -5.47
CA LEU A 144 -12.38 36.34 -5.76
C LEU A 144 -13.61 36.20 -4.85
N LEU A 145 -13.47 36.50 -3.56
CA LEU A 145 -14.59 36.49 -2.60
C LEU A 145 -15.69 37.52 -2.94
N LYS A 146 -15.37 38.61 -3.65
CA LYS A 146 -16.34 39.63 -4.08
C LYS A 146 -17.11 39.26 -5.35
N LYS A 147 -16.63 38.32 -6.16
CA LYS A 147 -17.30 37.86 -7.38
C LYS A 147 -18.72 37.36 -7.11
N ASN A 148 -19.63 37.58 -8.05
CA ASN A 148 -21.02 37.13 -7.92
C ASN A 148 -21.17 35.61 -8.15
N VAL A 149 -22.37 35.09 -7.93
CA VAL A 149 -22.66 33.63 -8.02
C VAL A 149 -22.38 33.05 -9.40
N ASN A 150 -22.74 33.77 -10.47
CA ASN A 150 -22.56 33.30 -11.84
C ASN A 150 -21.09 33.33 -12.24
N GLU A 151 -20.31 34.28 -11.75
CA GLU A 151 -18.85 34.30 -11.93
C GLU A 151 -18.14 33.14 -11.21
N TRP A 152 -18.66 32.70 -10.06
CA TRP A 152 -18.11 31.55 -9.32
C TRP A 152 -18.40 30.23 -10.03
N LEU A 153 -19.65 29.97 -10.37
CA LEU A 153 -20.06 28.70 -10.98
C LEU A 153 -19.71 28.64 -12.48
N GLY A 154 -19.81 29.77 -13.18
CA GLY A 154 -19.82 29.78 -14.63
C GLY A 154 -21.02 29.01 -15.21
N THR A 155 -20.99 28.80 -16.52
CA THR A 155 -22.07 28.11 -17.25
C THR A 155 -21.90 26.59 -17.33
N LYS A 156 -20.69 26.09 -17.05
CA LYS A 156 -20.32 24.67 -17.18
C LYS A 156 -20.51 23.86 -15.90
N HIS A 157 -20.77 24.50 -14.77
CA HIS A 157 -21.00 23.80 -13.51
C HIS A 157 -22.38 23.13 -13.50
N GLU A 158 -22.52 21.97 -12.83
CA GLU A 158 -23.79 21.23 -12.77
C GLU A 158 -24.95 22.03 -12.18
N LEU A 159 -24.63 22.94 -11.24
CA LEU A 159 -25.60 23.82 -10.60
C LEU A 159 -25.97 25.06 -11.43
N ALA A 160 -25.35 25.29 -12.59
CA ALA A 160 -25.63 26.49 -13.41
C ALA A 160 -27.13 26.61 -13.79
N TRP A 161 -27.81 25.48 -13.97
CA TRP A 161 -29.21 25.37 -14.37
C TRP A 161 -30.19 25.19 -13.20
N LYS A 162 -29.69 25.23 -11.95
CA LYS A 162 -30.52 25.11 -10.74
C LYS A 162 -31.06 26.47 -10.31
N SER A 163 -32.01 26.45 -9.38
CA SER A 163 -32.62 27.67 -8.86
C SER A 163 -31.59 28.59 -8.21
N ASP A 164 -31.85 29.91 -8.25
CA ASP A 164 -30.92 30.91 -7.70
C ASP A 164 -30.67 30.74 -6.20
N LYS A 165 -31.64 30.22 -5.46
CA LYS A 165 -31.49 29.90 -4.04
C LYS A 165 -30.38 28.86 -3.84
N VAL A 166 -30.44 27.75 -4.57
CA VAL A 166 -29.46 26.65 -4.48
C VAL A 166 -28.06 27.14 -4.86
N LYS A 167 -27.94 27.90 -5.97
CA LYS A 167 -26.65 28.46 -6.39
C LYS A 167 -26.05 29.40 -5.35
N ARG A 168 -26.88 30.28 -4.75
CA ARG A 168 -26.44 31.22 -3.71
C ARG A 168 -25.96 30.50 -2.45
N GLU A 169 -26.70 29.50 -1.99
CA GLU A 169 -26.33 28.71 -0.82
C GLU A 169 -25.00 27.98 -1.03
N HIS A 170 -24.84 27.31 -2.18
CA HIS A 170 -23.60 26.61 -2.53
C HIS A 170 -22.40 27.56 -2.59
N VAL A 171 -22.50 28.66 -3.34
CA VAL A 171 -21.39 29.63 -3.45
C VAL A 171 -21.09 30.29 -2.10
N ARG A 172 -22.09 30.55 -1.27
CA ARG A 172 -21.89 31.08 0.09
C ARG A 172 -21.07 30.11 0.94
N GLU A 173 -21.36 28.82 0.85
CA GLU A 173 -20.62 27.78 1.57
C GLU A 173 -19.18 27.67 1.07
N LEU A 174 -18.95 27.64 -0.25
CA LEU A 174 -17.60 27.60 -0.81
C LEU A 174 -16.76 28.83 -0.43
N LYS A 175 -17.37 30.04 -0.44
CA LYS A 175 -16.71 31.27 0.02
C LYS A 175 -16.33 31.19 1.49
N ARG A 176 -17.22 30.65 2.34
CA ARG A 176 -16.95 30.42 3.76
C ARG A 176 -15.77 29.47 3.94
N ILE A 177 -15.76 28.33 3.24
CA ILE A 177 -14.65 27.37 3.29
C ILE A 177 -13.35 28.03 2.84
N PHE A 178 -13.38 28.80 1.76
CA PHE A 178 -12.19 29.49 1.27
C PHE A 178 -11.65 30.49 2.32
N GLN A 179 -12.52 31.24 2.99
CA GLN A 179 -12.14 32.13 4.09
C GLN A 179 -11.52 31.38 5.27
N ILE A 180 -12.10 30.25 5.69
CA ILE A 180 -11.55 29.41 6.76
C ILE A 180 -10.12 28.97 6.41
N MET A 181 -9.92 28.45 5.19
CA MET A 181 -8.60 27.99 4.75
C MET A 181 -7.57 29.13 4.69
N LEU A 182 -7.97 30.32 4.22
CA LEU A 182 -7.08 31.50 4.18
C LEU A 182 -6.67 31.95 5.59
N SER A 183 -7.60 31.95 6.54
CA SER A 183 -7.34 32.35 7.94
C SER A 183 -6.37 31.40 8.65
N HIS A 184 -6.37 30.13 8.25
CA HIS A 184 -5.61 29.06 8.90
C HIS A 184 -4.45 28.52 8.07
N GLN A 185 -4.07 29.19 6.98
CA GLN A 185 -3.05 28.68 6.04
C GLN A 185 -1.70 28.33 6.70
N SER A 186 -1.34 28.96 7.82
CA SER A 186 -0.12 28.64 8.57
C SER A 186 -0.14 27.25 9.21
N LEU A 187 -1.34 26.69 9.44
CA LEU A 187 -1.51 25.35 10.00
C LEU A 187 -1.11 24.24 9.01
N ASP A 188 -1.02 24.54 7.71
CA ASP A 188 -0.53 23.60 6.69
C ASP A 188 0.88 23.10 7.00
N ILE A 189 1.75 23.99 7.50
CA ILE A 189 3.13 23.66 7.92
C ILE A 189 3.15 22.55 8.98
N LEU A 190 2.13 22.52 9.84
CA LEU A 190 1.98 21.52 10.89
C LEU A 190 1.17 20.29 10.44
N GLY A 191 0.62 20.30 9.22
CA GLY A 191 -0.28 19.25 8.72
C GLY A 191 -1.58 19.13 9.54
N THR A 192 -1.96 20.19 10.25
CA THR A 192 -3.07 20.16 11.22
C THR A 192 -4.39 20.49 10.54
N VAL A 193 -5.44 19.70 10.82
CA VAL A 193 -6.79 19.89 10.21
C VAL A 193 -7.93 19.95 11.22
N ASN A 194 -7.66 19.79 12.52
CA ASN A 194 -8.68 19.76 13.56
C ASN A 194 -9.58 21.02 13.55
N VAL A 195 -8.97 22.21 13.62
CA VAL A 195 -9.68 23.51 13.62
C VAL A 195 -10.50 23.69 12.34
N ILE A 196 -9.92 23.34 11.19
CA ILE A 196 -10.61 23.44 9.89
C ILE A 196 -11.82 22.51 9.82
N VAL A 197 -11.66 21.27 10.29
CA VAL A 197 -12.76 20.29 10.32
C VAL A 197 -13.88 20.81 11.21
N ASP A 198 -13.58 21.30 12.41
CA ASP A 198 -14.60 21.82 13.32
C ASP A 198 -15.27 23.09 12.77
N GLU A 199 -14.51 24.01 12.18
CA GLU A 199 -15.11 25.19 11.55
C GLU A 199 -15.98 24.83 10.34
N ILE A 200 -15.57 23.88 9.48
CA ILE A 200 -16.37 23.49 8.32
C ILE A 200 -17.60 22.67 8.75
N CYS A 201 -17.42 21.71 9.65
CA CYS A 201 -18.42 20.67 9.94
C CYS A 201 -19.25 20.91 11.20
N GLY A 202 -18.84 21.84 12.06
CA GLY A 202 -19.42 22.08 13.38
C GLY A 202 -18.47 21.65 14.50
N GLU A 203 -18.45 22.43 15.58
CA GLU A 203 -17.62 22.19 16.76
C GLU A 203 -17.84 20.78 17.34
N GLY A 204 -16.74 20.13 17.75
CA GLY A 204 -16.76 18.76 18.29
C GLY A 204 -16.79 17.66 17.23
N THR A 205 -16.78 18.00 15.92
CA THR A 205 -16.66 17.01 14.84
C THR A 205 -15.34 16.25 14.95
N TRP A 206 -14.24 16.96 15.19
CA TRP A 206 -12.91 16.37 15.33
C TRP A 206 -12.82 15.43 16.53
N ILE A 207 -13.30 15.86 17.70
CA ILE A 207 -13.31 15.03 18.92
C ILE A 207 -14.11 13.75 18.70
N SER A 208 -15.33 13.88 18.16
CA SER A 208 -16.17 12.72 17.83
C SER A 208 -15.49 11.76 16.85
N TYR A 209 -14.70 12.29 15.90
CA TYR A 209 -13.92 11.49 14.96
C TYR A 209 -12.78 10.73 15.65
N ILE A 210 -12.03 11.37 16.55
CA ILE A 210 -10.97 10.72 17.31
C ILE A 210 -11.55 9.57 18.16
N GLU A 211 -12.67 9.79 18.84
CA GLU A 211 -13.34 8.75 19.61
C GLU A 211 -13.75 7.54 18.75
N ARG A 212 -14.29 7.79 17.55
CA ARG A 212 -14.62 6.71 16.60
C ARG A 212 -13.39 5.92 16.18
N CYS A 213 -12.29 6.61 15.88
CA CYS A 213 -11.04 5.96 15.48
C CYS A 213 -10.43 5.12 16.62
N GLN A 214 -10.46 5.64 17.85
CA GLN A 214 -10.01 4.91 19.04
C GLN A 214 -10.86 3.65 19.27
N LYS A 215 -12.19 3.77 19.25
CA LYS A 215 -13.11 2.62 19.37
C LYS A 215 -12.87 1.58 18.28
N PHE A 216 -12.63 2.02 17.05
CA PHE A 216 -12.34 1.11 15.95
C PHE A 216 -11.01 0.37 16.13
N ARG A 217 -9.93 1.06 16.54
CA ARG A 217 -8.64 0.44 16.83
C ARG A 217 -8.74 -0.60 17.94
N ALA A 218 -9.36 -0.24 19.07
CA ALA A 218 -9.57 -1.16 20.18
C ALA A 218 -10.36 -2.41 19.75
N ALA A 219 -11.39 -2.24 18.90
CA ALA A 219 -12.15 -3.38 18.37
C ALA A 219 -11.34 -4.26 17.40
N GLN A 220 -10.37 -3.71 16.66
CA GLN A 220 -9.46 -4.51 15.83
C GLN A 220 -8.47 -5.30 16.70
N GLU A 221 -7.89 -4.64 17.70
CA GLU A 221 -6.95 -5.26 18.65
C GLU A 221 -7.61 -6.41 19.41
N ASP A 222 -8.84 -6.23 19.91
CA ASP A 222 -9.63 -7.28 20.57
C ASP A 222 -9.91 -8.46 19.62
N ARG A 223 -10.27 -8.21 18.35
CA ARG A 223 -10.49 -9.27 17.36
C ARG A 223 -9.22 -10.04 17.05
N GLU A 224 -8.11 -9.35 16.90
CA GLU A 224 -6.82 -9.98 16.61
C GLU A 224 -6.32 -10.78 17.82
N ALA A 225 -6.44 -10.25 19.04
CA ALA A 225 -6.13 -10.98 20.27
C ALA A 225 -6.97 -12.26 20.39
N LYS A 226 -8.28 -12.18 20.14
CA LYS A 226 -9.17 -13.35 20.12
C LYS A 226 -8.79 -14.36 19.03
N ARG A 227 -8.38 -13.90 17.85
CA ARG A 227 -7.90 -14.76 16.76
C ARG A 227 -6.61 -15.48 17.17
N ILE A 228 -5.64 -14.76 17.72
CA ILE A 228 -4.36 -15.31 18.19
C ILE A 228 -4.62 -16.35 19.29
N GLU A 229 -5.45 -16.02 20.27
CA GLU A 229 -5.76 -16.93 21.37
C GLU A 229 -6.50 -18.19 20.89
N LYS A 230 -7.48 -18.03 19.99
CA LYS A 230 -8.15 -19.18 19.36
C LYS A 230 -7.17 -20.07 18.60
N ALA A 231 -6.26 -19.47 17.82
CA ALA A 231 -5.23 -20.21 17.09
C ALA A 231 -4.26 -20.93 18.05
N ARG A 232 -3.92 -20.31 19.20
CA ARG A 232 -3.10 -20.93 20.25
C ARG A 232 -3.77 -22.18 20.83
N VAL A 233 -5.03 -22.08 21.24
CA VAL A 233 -5.81 -23.21 21.80
C VAL A 233 -5.99 -24.34 20.78
N GLU A 234 -6.30 -24.00 19.53
CA GLU A 234 -6.38 -24.99 18.44
C GLU A 234 -5.02 -25.68 18.21
N ASN A 235 -3.93 -24.92 18.23
CA ASN A 235 -2.59 -25.45 18.06
C ASN A 235 -2.16 -26.36 19.22
N GLU A 236 -2.51 -26.03 20.46
CA GLU A 236 -2.29 -26.91 21.63
C GLU A 236 -3.03 -28.24 21.50
N THR A 237 -4.28 -28.20 21.02
CA THR A 237 -5.06 -29.40 20.72
C THR A 237 -4.37 -30.25 19.64
N ARG A 238 -3.88 -29.62 18.56
CA ARG A 238 -3.14 -30.31 17.50
C ARG A 238 -1.80 -30.88 18.00
N LYS A 239 -1.11 -30.21 18.94
CA LYS A 239 0.11 -30.71 19.58
C LYS A 239 -0.18 -31.95 20.43
N LYS A 240 -1.33 -32.02 21.10
CA LYS A 240 -1.73 -33.21 21.88
C LYS A 240 -1.93 -34.43 20.98
N THR A 241 -2.70 -34.28 19.90
CA THR A 241 -2.91 -35.37 18.92
C THR A 241 -1.65 -35.74 18.16
N LEU A 242 -0.73 -34.78 17.95
CA LEU A 242 0.56 -35.04 17.34
C LEU A 242 1.39 -36.05 18.13
N LYS A 243 1.39 -35.99 19.46
CA LYS A 243 2.18 -36.91 20.31
C LYS A 243 1.84 -38.37 20.06
N GLU A 244 0.56 -38.70 19.98
CA GLU A 244 0.08 -40.05 19.67
C GLU A 244 0.49 -40.48 18.26
N ARG A 245 0.31 -39.59 17.28
CA ARG A 245 0.67 -39.87 15.88
C ARG A 245 2.16 -40.03 15.66
N ILE A 246 3.02 -39.34 16.42
CA ILE A 246 4.48 -39.55 16.39
C ILE A 246 4.79 -41.01 16.77
N GLN A 247 4.14 -41.55 17.78
CA GLN A 247 4.37 -42.94 18.20
C GLN A 247 3.93 -43.93 17.12
N MET A 248 2.72 -43.76 16.56
CA MET A 248 2.25 -44.57 15.43
C MET A 248 3.20 -44.49 14.22
N TRP A 249 3.74 -43.29 13.95
CA TRP A 249 4.68 -43.10 12.85
C TRP A 249 6.03 -43.76 13.14
N LYS A 250 6.55 -43.66 14.36
CA LYS A 250 7.78 -44.34 14.79
C LYS A 250 7.65 -45.86 14.74
N ALA A 251 6.49 -46.39 15.14
CA ALA A 251 6.15 -47.82 15.04
C ALA A 251 5.93 -48.30 13.59
N GLY A 252 5.82 -47.37 12.64
CA GLY A 252 5.62 -47.68 11.22
C GLY A 252 4.17 -47.97 10.81
N GLU A 253 3.21 -47.81 11.73
CA GLU A 253 1.77 -47.99 11.51
C GLU A 253 1.21 -46.97 10.51
N ILE A 254 1.76 -45.75 10.50
CA ILE A 254 1.43 -44.72 9.52
C ILE A 254 2.64 -44.36 8.66
N ARG A 255 2.36 -44.13 7.38
CA ARG A 255 3.39 -43.80 6.38
C ARG A 255 3.99 -42.41 6.62
N GLU A 256 3.14 -41.42 6.88
CA GLU A 256 3.47 -39.99 6.93
C GLU A 256 2.91 -39.32 8.19
N LEU A 257 3.64 -38.33 8.71
CA LEU A 257 3.24 -37.54 9.87
C LEU A 257 2.70 -36.18 9.41
N ASN A 258 1.52 -36.18 8.78
CA ASN A 258 0.89 -34.95 8.28
C ASN A 258 0.02 -34.31 9.37
N ASN A 259 0.51 -33.27 10.05
CA ASN A 259 -0.28 -32.52 11.04
C ASN A 259 0.01 -31.00 10.91
N PRO A 260 -1.01 -30.14 10.70
CA PRO A 260 -0.83 -28.69 10.56
C PRO A 260 -0.64 -28.01 11.92
N VAL A 261 0.35 -28.47 12.68
CA VAL A 261 0.83 -27.81 13.90
C VAL A 261 1.71 -26.64 13.50
N ILE A 262 1.47 -25.51 14.13
CA ILE A 262 2.34 -24.34 14.08
C ILE A 262 3.41 -24.54 15.14
N TYR A 263 4.64 -24.76 14.71
CA TYR A 263 5.78 -24.89 15.61
C TYR A 263 6.37 -23.53 15.91
N ASP A 264 6.74 -23.31 17.15
CA ASP A 264 7.64 -22.21 17.49
C ASP A 264 8.99 -22.40 16.77
N ILE A 265 9.71 -21.30 16.50
CA ILE A 265 11.02 -21.35 15.85
C ILE A 265 12.05 -22.12 16.70
N TYR A 266 11.86 -22.19 18.01
CA TYR A 266 12.69 -22.92 18.95
C TYR A 266 12.15 -24.33 19.27
N GLU A 267 11.11 -24.79 18.58
CA GLU A 267 10.58 -26.14 18.76
C GLU A 267 11.06 -27.10 17.65
N PRO A 268 11.32 -28.38 17.98
CA PRO A 268 11.56 -29.40 16.98
C PRO A 268 10.29 -29.62 16.15
N ASN A 269 10.47 -29.78 14.83
CA ASN A 269 9.38 -30.01 13.88
C ASN A 269 9.58 -31.27 13.03
N VAL A 270 10.56 -32.11 13.42
CA VAL A 270 10.93 -33.34 12.74
C VAL A 270 11.23 -34.43 13.75
N TRP A 271 10.78 -35.64 13.43
CA TRP A 271 11.05 -36.87 14.18
C TRP A 271 11.77 -37.88 13.31
N LEU A 272 12.47 -38.81 13.96
CA LEU A 272 13.29 -39.83 13.33
C LEU A 272 12.75 -41.23 13.64
N ARG A 273 12.93 -42.16 12.70
CA ARG A 273 12.71 -43.59 12.91
C ARG A 273 13.72 -44.43 12.13
N ILE A 274 14.00 -45.64 12.61
CA ILE A 274 14.74 -46.65 11.87
C ILE A 274 13.74 -47.49 11.08
N LYS A 275 13.86 -47.55 9.76
CA LYS A 275 12.99 -48.35 8.90
C LYS A 275 13.78 -48.92 7.72
N ASN A 276 13.68 -50.23 7.52
CA ASN A 276 14.37 -50.95 6.43
C ASN A 276 15.88 -50.64 6.37
N GLY A 277 16.54 -50.61 7.53
CA GLY A 277 17.97 -50.34 7.65
C GLY A 277 18.40 -48.89 7.37
N LYS A 278 17.45 -47.94 7.25
CA LYS A 278 17.71 -46.51 7.03
C LYS A 278 17.12 -45.65 8.15
N ILE A 279 17.65 -44.45 8.32
CA ILE A 279 17.10 -43.43 9.23
C ILE A 279 16.19 -42.53 8.40
N GLU A 280 14.88 -42.58 8.67
CA GLU A 280 13.89 -41.73 8.00
C GLU A 280 13.54 -40.52 8.87
N THR A 281 13.38 -39.35 8.27
CA THR A 281 12.76 -38.17 8.91
C THR A 281 11.26 -38.14 8.62
N SER A 282 10.49 -37.55 9.53
CA SER A 282 9.04 -37.37 9.38
C SER A 282 8.63 -36.46 8.22
N LYS A 283 9.60 -35.76 7.61
CA LYS A 283 9.44 -34.91 6.42
C LYS A 283 9.99 -35.54 5.14
N GLY A 284 10.35 -36.83 5.17
CA GLY A 284 10.61 -37.63 3.97
C GLY A 284 12.08 -37.79 3.55
N ILE A 285 13.04 -37.24 4.32
CA ILE A 285 14.47 -37.47 4.07
C ILE A 285 14.86 -38.86 4.61
N LYS A 286 15.75 -39.57 3.90
CA LYS A 286 16.23 -40.90 4.31
C LYS A 286 17.75 -40.96 4.25
N LEU A 287 18.39 -41.24 5.37
CA LEU A 287 19.84 -41.38 5.48
C LEU A 287 20.25 -42.85 5.56
N SER A 288 21.42 -43.18 5.01
CA SER A 288 22.07 -44.45 5.30
C SER A 288 22.57 -44.46 6.75
N GLN A 289 22.78 -45.65 7.33
CA GLN A 289 23.34 -45.75 8.68
C GLN A 289 24.74 -45.13 8.77
N THR A 290 25.59 -45.38 7.76
CA THR A 290 26.94 -44.82 7.69
C THR A 290 26.94 -43.29 7.71
N GLU A 291 26.05 -42.66 6.94
CA GLU A 291 25.96 -41.20 6.92
C GLU A 291 25.39 -40.66 8.23
N ALA A 292 24.36 -41.31 8.78
CA ALA A 292 23.79 -40.92 10.06
C ALA A 292 24.80 -41.05 11.22
N GLU A 293 25.65 -42.07 11.24
CA GLU A 293 26.72 -42.22 12.23
C GLU A 293 27.78 -41.12 12.11
N ARG A 294 28.16 -40.76 10.86
CA ARG A 294 29.08 -39.64 10.60
C ARG A 294 28.54 -38.33 11.15
N LEU A 295 27.26 -38.04 10.87
CA LEU A 295 26.59 -36.83 11.35
C LEU A 295 26.45 -36.84 12.88
N TRP A 296 26.13 -37.98 13.48
CA TRP A 296 25.99 -38.12 14.93
C TRP A 296 27.25 -37.71 15.70
N LYS A 297 28.44 -38.12 15.23
CA LYS A 297 29.72 -37.73 15.84
C LYS A 297 29.90 -36.20 15.92
N ARG A 298 29.48 -35.47 14.87
CA ARG A 298 29.51 -34.01 14.85
C ARG A 298 28.47 -33.39 15.79
N ILE A 299 27.23 -33.88 15.72
CA ILE A 299 26.13 -33.40 16.57
C ILE A 299 26.45 -33.56 18.05
N LYS A 300 27.00 -34.72 18.45
CA LYS A 300 27.47 -35.00 19.81
C LYS A 300 28.57 -34.03 20.26
N SER A 301 29.48 -33.66 19.37
CA SER A 301 30.52 -32.67 19.65
C SER A 301 29.92 -31.26 19.86
N PHE A 302 28.96 -30.84 19.03
CA PHE A 302 28.27 -29.56 19.19
C PHE A 302 27.49 -29.49 20.51
N HIS A 303 26.79 -30.57 20.88
CA HIS A 303 26.12 -30.68 22.18
C HIS A 303 27.10 -30.59 23.36
N GLY A 304 28.30 -31.14 23.21
CA GLY A 304 29.40 -31.03 24.17
C GLY A 304 30.07 -29.66 24.26
N GLY A 305 29.56 -28.64 23.56
CA GLY A 305 30.07 -27.26 23.60
C GLY A 305 31.08 -26.90 22.51
N ALA A 306 31.33 -27.78 21.54
CA ALA A 306 32.15 -27.42 20.39
C ALA A 306 31.46 -26.34 19.53
N GLN A 307 32.25 -25.46 18.92
CA GLN A 307 31.73 -24.44 18.01
C GLN A 307 31.04 -25.11 16.80
N PHE A 308 29.85 -24.60 16.45
CA PHE A 308 29.11 -25.07 15.29
C PHE A 308 29.92 -24.89 13.99
N GLN A 309 29.89 -25.92 13.14
CA GLN A 309 30.48 -25.89 11.82
C GLN A 309 29.45 -26.34 10.78
N HIS A 310 29.40 -25.65 9.65
CA HIS A 310 28.57 -26.05 8.53
C HIS A 310 29.00 -27.42 7.99
N ASP A 311 28.01 -28.23 7.63
CA ASP A 311 28.18 -29.54 7.02
C ASP A 311 26.99 -29.82 6.08
N LEU A 312 27.10 -30.85 5.26
CA LEU A 312 26.04 -31.35 4.40
C LEU A 312 25.64 -32.75 4.86
N ALA A 313 24.34 -33.01 4.95
CA ALA A 313 23.80 -34.35 5.05
C ALA A 313 23.44 -34.86 3.66
N ARG A 314 24.03 -35.99 3.25
CA ARG A 314 23.70 -36.62 1.96
C ARG A 314 22.64 -37.71 2.13
N ASP A 315 21.50 -37.54 1.47
CA ASP A 315 20.42 -38.52 1.54
C ASP A 315 20.63 -39.74 0.63
N SER A 316 19.80 -40.76 0.84
CA SER A 316 19.84 -42.01 0.07
C SER A 316 19.51 -41.85 -1.41
N SER A 317 18.97 -40.70 -1.82
CA SER A 317 18.67 -40.36 -3.21
C SER A 317 19.79 -39.52 -3.84
N GLY A 318 20.86 -39.22 -3.09
CA GLY A 318 22.01 -38.45 -3.54
C GLY A 318 21.87 -36.93 -3.40
N ASN A 319 20.84 -36.43 -2.72
CA ASN A 319 20.68 -34.99 -2.50
C ASN A 319 21.43 -34.53 -1.24
N ASP A 320 21.92 -33.28 -1.28
CA ASP A 320 22.62 -32.65 -0.16
C ASP A 320 21.74 -31.65 0.58
N TRP A 321 21.78 -31.72 1.91
CA TRP A 321 21.00 -30.87 2.80
C TRP A 321 21.92 -30.15 3.78
N ALA A 322 21.93 -28.82 3.73
CA ALA A 322 22.82 -28.01 4.55
C ALA A 322 22.44 -27.98 6.04
N PHE A 323 23.43 -28.13 6.91
CA PHE A 323 23.32 -27.81 8.32
C PHE A 323 23.43 -26.29 8.48
N ASN A 324 22.37 -25.66 8.96
CA ASN A 324 22.29 -24.20 9.06
C ASN A 324 22.70 -23.70 10.44
N ASN A 325 22.30 -24.40 11.51
CA ASN A 325 22.56 -23.98 12.89
C ASN A 325 22.45 -25.15 13.87
N TYR A 326 23.13 -25.06 15.00
CA TYR A 326 22.89 -25.89 16.18
C TYR A 326 22.83 -24.99 17.42
N GLN A 327 21.66 -24.92 18.07
CA GLN A 327 21.45 -24.08 19.24
C GLN A 327 20.33 -24.67 20.10
N ASN A 328 20.42 -24.54 21.44
CA ASN A 328 19.42 -25.01 22.40
C ASN A 328 19.04 -26.48 22.17
N ASP A 329 20.03 -27.34 21.93
CA ASP A 329 19.85 -28.77 21.64
C ASP A 329 18.98 -29.06 20.41
N ILE A 330 18.92 -28.15 19.44
CA ILE A 330 18.20 -28.33 18.19
C ILE A 330 19.15 -28.11 17.02
N LEU A 331 19.26 -29.13 16.17
CA LEU A 331 19.89 -29.02 14.87
C LEU A 331 18.87 -28.48 13.87
N THR A 332 19.24 -27.40 13.18
CA THR A 332 18.48 -26.86 12.04
C THR A 332 19.19 -27.24 10.74
N ALA A 333 18.51 -27.99 9.87
CA ALA A 333 18.96 -28.35 8.53
C ALA A 333 17.86 -28.07 7.50
N GLY A 334 18.03 -27.03 6.68
CA GLY A 334 16.97 -26.44 5.87
C GLY A 334 15.74 -26.10 6.70
N CYS A 335 14.58 -26.64 6.32
CA CYS A 335 13.31 -26.46 7.06
C CYS A 335 13.12 -27.46 8.22
N HIS A 336 14.12 -28.31 8.51
CA HIS A 336 14.07 -29.32 9.56
C HIS A 336 14.70 -28.79 10.84
N ARG A 337 14.00 -28.98 11.97
CA ARG A 337 14.50 -28.75 13.32
C ARG A 337 14.36 -30.05 14.09
N ILE A 338 15.49 -30.65 14.43
CA ILE A 338 15.58 -31.97 15.05
C ILE A 338 16.19 -31.81 16.44
N ALA A 339 15.50 -32.30 17.46
CA ALA A 339 16.00 -32.26 18.84
C ALA A 339 17.19 -33.22 19.02
N TYR A 340 18.16 -32.84 19.85
CA TYR A 340 19.31 -33.66 20.20
C TYR A 340 18.89 -35.01 20.77
N SER A 341 17.91 -35.01 21.70
CA SER A 341 17.37 -36.23 22.29
C SER A 341 16.77 -37.20 21.26
N GLU A 342 16.20 -36.67 20.17
CA GLU A 342 15.68 -37.49 19.07
C GLU A 342 16.83 -38.18 18.30
N MET A 343 17.90 -37.43 18.01
CA MET A 343 19.10 -37.97 17.34
C MET A 343 19.85 -38.97 18.23
N GLU A 344 19.96 -38.66 19.53
CA GLU A 344 20.58 -39.54 20.52
C GLU A 344 19.82 -40.86 20.68
N SER A 345 18.49 -40.82 20.66
CA SER A 345 17.65 -42.02 20.75
C SER A 345 17.91 -42.99 19.59
N ILE A 346 18.12 -42.48 18.37
CA ILE A 346 18.47 -43.29 17.21
C ILE A 346 19.87 -43.89 17.36
N ALA A 347 20.85 -43.08 17.79
CA ALA A 347 22.22 -43.52 18.00
C ALA A 347 22.30 -44.66 19.04
N LYS A 348 21.58 -44.53 20.16
CA LYS A 348 21.48 -45.58 21.20
C LYS A 348 20.91 -46.89 20.66
N GLN A 349 19.88 -46.83 19.81
CA GLN A 349 19.27 -48.02 19.20
C GLN A 349 20.22 -48.75 18.23
N LEU A 350 21.16 -48.02 17.62
CA LEU A 350 22.15 -48.55 16.66
C LEU A 350 23.51 -48.85 17.30
N GLY A 351 23.70 -48.53 18.59
CA GLY A 351 24.92 -48.82 19.35
C GLY A 351 26.09 -47.88 19.07
N TRP A 352 25.83 -46.60 18.76
CA TRP A 352 26.86 -45.58 18.43
C TRP A 352 27.31 -44.71 19.61
#